data_AF-A0A2V7JAY5-F1
#
_entry.id   AF-A0A2V7JAY5-F1
#
_cell.length_a   1.000
_cell.length_b   1.000
_cell.length_c   1.000
_cell.angle_alpha   90.00
_cell.angle_beta   90.00
_cell.angle_gamma   90.00
#
_symmetry.space_group_name_H-M   'P 1'
#
loop_
_entity.id
_entity.type
_entity.pdbx_description
1 polymer ?
#
loop_
_entity_poly.entity_id
_entity_poly.type
_entity_poly.pdbx_seq_one_letter_code
_entity_poly.pdbx_strand_id
1 'polypeptide(L)'
;MAGIAAADQAYTTGDPMRAARLFLCLPLLAAASGCGWIFTHGPPTGHEQLEYIPCTESDAGPILDLVWGGLNVLGAISVAADRSAYDYPDATIVSGFAWGVISGFAAASGFKKVSACKSARQALAQRQAARGMMPVTTTDSGRVVAVVINPAADTLAVGAERQLTAAAHTSSGATPSNRMFTWSSSNDAIASVTNAGLVRAHAPGSVVIAANSSNVVGTATIHVTPR
;
A
#
# COMPACT_ATOMS: atom_id res chain seq x y z
N MET A 1 -30.61 -55.19 13.03
CA MET A 1 -30.33 -54.76 14.42
C MET A 1 -29.16 -55.60 14.91
N ALA A 2 -27.92 -55.12 14.75
CA ALA A 2 -27.10 -54.35 15.74
C ALA A 2 -26.26 -55.31 16.63
N GLY A 3 -24.94 -55.21 16.85
CA GLY A 3 -23.89 -54.28 16.41
C GLY A 3 -22.50 -54.69 16.99
N ILE A 4 -21.42 -54.17 16.36
CA ILE A 4 -20.12 -53.65 16.89
C ILE A 4 -19.51 -54.35 18.14
N ALA A 5 -18.30 -54.95 18.14
CA ALA A 5 -16.93 -54.41 18.14
C ALA A 5 -15.99 -55.63 18.42
N ALA A 6 -14.68 -55.71 18.18
CA ALA A 6 -13.63 -54.74 17.96
C ALA A 6 -12.48 -55.44 17.19
N ALA A 7 -11.90 -54.73 16.24
CA ALA A 7 -10.59 -55.05 15.67
C ALA A 7 -9.53 -54.54 16.65
N ASP A 8 -8.84 -55.46 17.30
CA ASP A 8 -7.62 -55.19 18.05
C ASP A 8 -6.58 -56.24 17.64
N GLN A 9 -5.31 -55.85 17.62
CA GLN A 9 -4.12 -56.63 17.19
C GLN A 9 -3.69 -56.53 15.72
N ALA A 10 -3.17 -55.34 15.34
CA ALA A 10 -2.05 -55.25 14.40
C ALA A 10 -1.27 -53.93 14.57
N TYR A 11 -0.78 -53.64 15.78
CA TYR A 11 0.14 -52.52 16.03
C TYR A 11 1.31 -52.97 16.90
N THR A 12 2.15 -53.85 16.39
CA THR A 12 3.45 -54.16 17.01
C THR A 12 4.46 -54.56 15.94
N THR A 13 5.10 -53.57 15.32
CA THR A 13 6.50 -53.60 14.80
C THR A 13 6.85 -52.25 14.15
N GLY A 14 6.69 -51.16 14.91
CA GLY A 14 7.20 -49.85 14.54
C GLY A 14 8.39 -49.51 15.41
N ASP A 15 9.58 -49.44 14.82
CA ASP A 15 10.85 -49.08 15.47
C ASP A 15 10.69 -47.87 16.43
N PRO A 16 10.91 -48.03 17.75
CA PRO A 16 10.70 -46.98 18.74
C PRO A 16 11.57 -45.74 18.49
N MET A 17 12.69 -45.89 17.77
CA MET A 17 13.54 -44.76 17.37
C MET A 17 12.93 -43.92 16.23
N ARG A 18 12.10 -44.49 15.36
CA ARG A 18 11.37 -43.73 14.33
C ARG A 18 10.22 -42.92 14.92
N ALA A 19 9.49 -43.49 15.87
CA ALA A 19 8.41 -42.78 16.58
C ALA A 19 8.98 -41.64 17.44
N ALA A 20 10.08 -41.87 18.17
CA ALA A 20 10.74 -40.84 18.96
C ALA A 20 11.28 -39.68 18.10
N ARG A 21 11.80 -39.96 16.89
CA ARG A 21 12.24 -38.92 15.93
C ARG A 21 11.07 -38.09 15.37
N LEU A 22 9.91 -38.71 15.12
CA LEU A 22 8.70 -37.97 14.69
C LEU A 22 8.15 -37.05 15.80
N PHE A 23 8.15 -37.51 17.05
CA PHE A 23 7.64 -36.72 18.18
C PHE A 23 8.56 -35.57 18.60
N LEU A 24 9.88 -35.72 18.46
CA LEU A 24 10.86 -34.65 18.70
C LEU A 24 10.85 -33.55 17.62
N CYS A 25 10.38 -33.84 16.40
CA CYS A 25 10.26 -32.85 15.33
C CYS A 25 8.99 -31.99 15.43
N LEU A 26 7.92 -32.47 16.07
CA LEU A 26 6.65 -31.74 16.17
C LEU A 26 6.74 -30.37 16.88
N PRO A 27 7.43 -30.21 18.02
CA PRO A 27 7.58 -28.89 18.66
C PRO A 27 8.59 -27.98 17.94
N LEU A 28 9.56 -28.54 17.20
CA LEU A 28 10.47 -27.76 16.35
C LEU A 28 9.79 -27.21 15.09
N LEU A 29 8.80 -27.91 14.53
CA LEU A 29 7.94 -27.35 13.47
C LEU A 29 7.02 -26.23 13.98
N ALA A 30 6.58 -26.28 15.25
CA ALA A 30 5.83 -25.18 15.84
C ALA A 30 6.70 -23.92 16.05
N ALA A 31 7.99 -24.10 16.38
CA ALA A 31 8.96 -23.01 16.53
C ALA A 31 9.47 -22.44 15.19
N ALA A 32 9.38 -23.20 14.10
CA ALA A 32 9.76 -22.76 12.76
C ALA A 32 8.55 -22.29 11.91
N SER A 33 7.35 -22.23 12.51
CA SER A 33 6.19 -21.55 11.91
C SER A 33 6.53 -20.08 11.67
N GLY A 34 6.30 -19.61 10.44
CA GLY A 34 6.77 -18.33 9.92
C GLY A 34 6.73 -17.18 10.94
N CYS A 35 7.85 -16.48 11.05
CA CYS A 35 8.08 -15.41 12.01
C CYS A 35 7.06 -14.27 11.91
N GLY A 36 6.23 -14.21 10.86
CA GLY A 36 5.20 -13.20 10.66
C GLY A 36 4.18 -13.11 11.82
N TRP A 37 3.87 -14.20 12.52
CA TRP A 37 2.94 -14.17 13.66
C TRP A 37 3.44 -13.40 14.88
N ILE A 38 4.76 -13.40 15.10
CA ILE A 38 5.38 -12.73 16.25
C ILE A 38 5.38 -11.21 16.05
N PHE A 39 5.52 -10.75 14.80
CA PHE A 39 5.67 -9.32 14.51
C PHE A 39 4.36 -8.65 14.06
N THR A 40 3.34 -9.43 13.69
CA THR A 40 2.00 -8.91 13.35
C THR A 40 1.07 -8.92 14.55
N HIS A 41 0.85 -7.73 15.10
CA HIS A 41 -0.10 -7.50 16.19
C HIS A 41 -1.36 -6.85 15.64
N GLY A 42 -2.50 -7.47 15.90
CA GLY A 42 -3.80 -6.84 15.68
C GLY A 42 -4.07 -5.75 16.71
N PRO A 43 -5.17 -4.98 16.55
CA PRO A 43 -5.56 -4.01 17.55
C PRO A 43 -5.89 -4.70 18.88
N PRO A 44 -5.50 -4.12 20.04
CA PRO A 44 -5.83 -4.69 21.34
C PRO A 44 -7.34 -4.65 21.61
N THR A 45 -7.81 -5.47 22.54
CA THR A 45 -9.20 -5.40 23.03
C THR A 45 -9.47 -4.05 23.68
N GLY A 46 -10.63 -3.46 23.40
CA GLY A 46 -10.97 -2.12 23.95
C GLY A 46 -10.25 -0.96 23.27
N HIS A 47 -9.61 -1.17 22.12
CA HIS A 47 -8.94 -0.12 21.33
C HIS A 47 -9.85 1.07 20.96
N GLU A 48 -11.17 0.92 21.08
CA GLU A 48 -12.14 1.96 20.78
C GLU A 48 -12.03 3.20 21.66
N GLN A 49 -11.50 3.06 22.87
CA GLN A 49 -11.33 4.14 23.84
C GLN A 49 -9.92 4.75 23.80
N LEU A 50 -9.00 4.14 23.04
CA LEU A 50 -7.62 4.58 22.98
C LEU A 50 -7.47 5.77 22.01
N GLU A 51 -6.64 6.74 22.38
CA GLU A 51 -6.23 7.84 21.51
C GLU A 51 -5.12 7.44 20.52
N TYR A 52 -4.52 6.27 20.75
CA TYR A 52 -3.52 5.65 19.89
C TYR A 52 -3.67 4.12 19.95
N ILE A 53 -3.68 3.47 18.79
CA ILE A 53 -3.84 2.02 18.69
C ILE A 53 -2.47 1.40 18.37
N PRO A 54 -1.80 0.69 19.31
CA PRO A 54 -0.53 0.03 19.05
C PRO A 54 -0.75 -1.29 18.29
N CYS A 55 -0.66 -1.26 16.96
CA CYS A 55 -0.80 -2.44 16.11
C CYS A 55 0.03 -2.32 14.82
N THR A 56 0.20 -3.43 14.11
CA THR A 56 1.02 -3.52 12.89
C THR A 56 0.18 -3.21 11.64
N GLU A 57 0.55 -2.19 10.88
CA GLU A 57 -0.08 -1.84 9.59
C GLU A 57 0.64 -2.41 8.36
N SER A 58 1.89 -2.85 8.54
CA SER A 58 2.70 -3.34 7.42
C SER A 58 2.28 -4.75 7.02
N ASP A 59 2.08 -4.93 5.71
CA ASP A 59 1.83 -6.25 5.10
C ASP A 59 3.12 -7.07 4.91
N ALA A 60 4.29 -6.55 5.32
CA ALA A 60 5.58 -7.20 5.06
C ALA A 60 5.71 -8.59 5.69
N GLY A 61 5.25 -8.77 6.93
CA GLY A 61 5.27 -10.09 7.60
C GLY A 61 4.48 -11.15 6.84
N PRO A 62 3.18 -10.93 6.57
CA PRO A 62 2.35 -11.86 5.80
C PRO A 62 2.87 -12.14 4.39
N ILE A 63 3.44 -11.13 3.72
CA ILE A 63 4.07 -11.31 2.40
C ILE A 63 5.29 -12.23 2.49
N LEU A 64 6.15 -12.05 3.50
CA LEU A 64 7.31 -12.92 3.71
C LEU A 64 6.89 -14.36 3.97
N ASP A 65 5.83 -14.59 4.75
CA ASP A 65 5.29 -15.93 4.98
C ASP A 65 4.84 -16.57 3.65
N LEU A 66 4.12 -15.84 2.78
CA LEU A 66 3.72 -16.34 1.46
C LEU A 66 4.91 -16.70 0.57
N VAL A 67 5.94 -15.84 0.53
CA VAL A 67 7.14 -16.07 -0.27
C VAL A 67 7.86 -17.33 0.21
N TRP A 68 8.06 -17.47 1.52
CA TRP A 68 8.79 -18.59 2.09
C TRP A 68 8.02 -19.92 1.93
N GLY A 69 6.70 -19.90 2.13
CA GLY A 69 5.84 -21.06 1.84
C GLY A 69 5.85 -21.44 0.36
N GLY A 70 5.77 -20.46 -0.53
CA GLY A 70 5.80 -20.68 -1.98
C GLY A 70 7.10 -21.32 -2.46
N LEU A 71 8.25 -20.85 -1.96
CA LEU A 71 9.56 -21.44 -2.30
C LEU A 71 9.69 -22.90 -1.84
N ASN A 72 9.17 -23.25 -0.66
CA ASN A 72 9.15 -24.63 -0.18
C ASN A 72 8.27 -25.54 -1.05
N VAL A 73 7.10 -25.04 -1.49
CA VAL A 73 6.22 -25.77 -2.41
C VAL A 73 6.87 -25.93 -3.78
N LEU A 74 7.50 -24.90 -4.32
CA LEU A 74 8.24 -24.98 -5.58
C LEU A 74 9.37 -26.00 -5.51
N GLY A 75 10.11 -26.05 -4.40
CA GLY A 75 11.12 -27.08 -4.16
C GLY A 75 10.53 -28.50 -4.10
N ALA A 76 9.36 -28.69 -3.49
CA ALA A 76 8.66 -29.97 -3.53
C ALA A 76 8.25 -30.38 -4.95
N ILE A 77 7.77 -29.42 -5.76
CA ILE A 77 7.40 -29.66 -7.16
C ILE A 77 8.63 -30.03 -7.99
N SER A 78 9.78 -29.37 -7.80
CA SER A 78 11.00 -29.71 -8.54
C SER A 78 11.51 -31.12 -8.21
N VAL A 79 11.46 -31.53 -6.94
CA VAL A 79 11.80 -32.90 -6.52
C VAL A 79 10.80 -33.92 -7.07
N ALA A 80 9.52 -33.56 -7.16
CA ALA A 80 8.51 -34.42 -7.76
C ALA A 80 8.73 -34.63 -9.27
N ALA A 81 9.32 -33.64 -9.96
CA ALA A 81 9.61 -33.71 -11.40
C ALA A 81 10.80 -34.63 -11.72
N ASP A 82 11.82 -34.70 -10.86
CA ASP A 82 12.94 -35.63 -11.00
C ASP A 82 13.25 -36.32 -9.67
N ARG A 83 12.51 -37.40 -9.38
CA ARG A 83 12.69 -38.17 -8.15
C ARG A 83 14.00 -38.95 -8.10
N SER A 84 14.61 -39.24 -9.25
CA SER A 84 15.81 -40.08 -9.34
C SER A 84 17.08 -39.34 -8.90
N ALA A 85 17.05 -38.01 -8.93
CA ALA A 85 18.15 -37.15 -8.51
C ALA A 85 18.28 -36.98 -6.98
N TYR A 86 17.39 -37.54 -6.17
CA TYR A 86 17.32 -37.30 -4.71
C TYR A 86 17.25 -38.60 -3.90
N ASP A 87 17.98 -38.65 -2.78
CA ASP A 87 18.04 -39.83 -1.90
C ASP A 87 16.72 -40.11 -1.13
N TYR A 88 15.85 -39.09 -0.96
CA TYR A 88 14.60 -39.18 -0.18
C TYR A 88 13.43 -38.34 -0.76
N PRO A 89 13.00 -38.59 -2.00
CA PRO A 89 12.10 -37.68 -2.71
C PRO A 89 10.73 -37.53 -2.02
N ASP A 90 10.13 -38.62 -1.54
CA ASP A 90 8.79 -38.58 -0.94
C ASP A 90 8.76 -37.76 0.37
N ALA A 91 9.80 -37.90 1.20
CA ALA A 91 9.91 -37.13 2.43
C ALA A 91 10.10 -35.63 2.15
N THR A 92 10.91 -35.29 1.15
CA THR A 92 11.14 -33.89 0.75
C THR A 92 9.87 -33.26 0.18
N ILE A 93 9.13 -33.98 -0.68
CA ILE A 93 7.86 -33.52 -1.25
C ILE A 93 6.85 -33.22 -0.14
N VAL A 94 6.64 -34.18 0.79
CA VAL A 94 5.71 -34.00 1.91
C VAL A 94 6.12 -32.80 2.77
N SER A 95 7.42 -32.64 3.03
CA SER A 95 7.91 -31.52 3.84
C SER A 95 7.66 -30.15 3.19
N GLY A 96 7.88 -30.00 1.87
CA GLY A 96 7.69 -28.74 1.18
C GLY A 96 6.23 -28.31 1.11
N PHE A 97 5.31 -29.26 0.87
CA PHE A 97 3.87 -28.97 0.95
C PHE A 97 3.41 -28.64 2.37
N ALA A 98 3.92 -29.36 3.39
CA ALA A 98 3.61 -29.04 4.79
C ALA A 98 4.04 -27.61 5.15
N TRP A 99 5.25 -27.20 4.73
CA TRP A 99 5.72 -25.82 4.89
C TRP A 99 4.84 -24.81 4.16
N GLY A 100 4.43 -25.10 2.94
CA GLY A 100 3.49 -24.27 2.19
C GLY A 100 2.18 -24.02 2.93
N VAL A 101 1.59 -25.07 3.51
CA VAL A 101 0.33 -24.98 4.29
C VAL A 101 0.54 -24.13 5.54
N ILE A 102 1.59 -24.40 6.32
CA ILE A 102 1.89 -23.67 7.57
C ILE A 102 2.06 -22.18 7.28
N SER A 103 2.87 -21.83 6.28
CA SER A 103 3.11 -20.46 5.86
C SER A 103 1.85 -19.78 5.29
N GLY A 104 1.01 -20.52 4.56
CA GLY A 104 -0.27 -20.01 4.06
C GLY A 104 -1.23 -19.61 5.19
N PHE A 105 -1.37 -20.47 6.21
CA PHE A 105 -2.15 -20.13 7.42
C PHE A 105 -1.56 -18.93 8.15
N ALA A 106 -0.23 -18.83 8.20
CA ALA A 106 0.44 -17.71 8.83
C ALA A 106 0.15 -16.37 8.16
N ALA A 107 0.36 -16.31 6.86
CA ALA A 107 0.02 -15.16 6.05
C ALA A 107 -1.46 -14.77 6.22
N ALA A 108 -2.38 -15.74 6.11
CA ALA A 108 -3.82 -15.47 6.22
C ALA A 108 -4.19 -14.83 7.56
N SER A 109 -3.62 -15.32 8.66
CA SER A 109 -3.84 -14.74 9.99
C SER A 109 -3.26 -13.33 10.11
N GLY A 110 -2.04 -13.13 9.57
CA GLY A 110 -1.33 -11.87 9.65
C GLY A 110 -2.03 -10.79 8.83
N PHE A 111 -2.48 -11.11 7.62
CA PHE A 111 -3.31 -10.21 6.80
C PHE A 111 -4.62 -9.83 7.51
N LYS A 112 -5.29 -10.77 8.19
CA LYS A 112 -6.49 -10.45 8.99
C LYS A 112 -6.18 -9.46 10.12
N LYS A 113 -5.08 -9.65 10.85
CA LYS A 113 -4.65 -8.75 11.92
C LYS A 113 -4.28 -7.36 11.40
N VAL A 114 -3.51 -7.29 10.30
CA VAL A 114 -3.10 -6.02 9.67
C VAL A 114 -4.31 -5.27 9.12
N SER A 115 -5.22 -5.97 8.46
CA SER A 115 -6.51 -5.42 8.00
C SER A 115 -7.31 -4.81 9.15
N ALA A 116 -7.47 -5.55 10.25
CA ALA A 116 -8.16 -5.07 11.43
C ALA A 116 -7.47 -3.85 12.07
N CYS A 117 -6.13 -3.82 12.06
CA CYS A 117 -5.37 -2.67 12.55
C CYS A 117 -5.61 -1.42 11.69
N LYS A 118 -5.51 -1.55 10.36
CA LYS A 118 -5.77 -0.46 9.40
C LYS A 118 -7.17 0.10 9.58
N SER A 119 -8.20 -0.75 9.66
CA SER A 119 -9.59 -0.30 9.85
C SER A 119 -9.81 0.38 11.19
N ALA A 120 -9.23 -0.16 12.28
CA ALA A 120 -9.34 0.43 13.61
C ALA A 120 -8.69 1.83 13.69
N ARG A 121 -7.52 2.03 13.07
CA ARG A 121 -6.85 3.34 13.03
C ARG A 121 -7.56 4.34 12.14
N GLN A 122 -8.17 3.91 11.03
CA GLN A 122 -9.05 4.75 10.22
C GLN A 122 -10.26 5.23 11.02
N ALA A 123 -10.90 4.33 11.78
CA ALA A 123 -12.02 4.70 12.66
C ALA A 123 -11.61 5.68 13.77
N LEU A 124 -10.42 5.50 14.35
CA LEU A 124 -9.86 6.45 15.32
C LEU A 124 -9.64 7.85 14.71
N ALA A 125 -9.05 7.92 13.51
CA ALA A 125 -8.84 9.18 12.80
C ALA A 125 -10.17 9.92 12.53
N GLN A 126 -11.23 9.19 12.15
CA GLN A 126 -12.57 9.75 11.97
C GLN A 126 -13.16 10.29 13.28
N ARG A 127 -13.00 9.57 14.40
CA ARG A 127 -13.47 10.02 15.73
C ARG A 127 -12.75 11.28 16.21
N GLN A 128 -11.43 11.35 15.98
CA GLN A 128 -10.62 12.53 16.33
C GLN A 128 -11.03 13.75 15.50
N ALA A 129 -11.22 13.57 14.18
CA ALA A 129 -11.73 14.61 13.30
C ALA A 129 -13.11 15.14 13.74
N ALA A 130 -14.01 14.25 14.16
CA ALA A 130 -15.34 14.62 14.66
C ALA A 130 -15.31 15.37 16.00
N ARG A 131 -14.28 15.20 16.82
CA ARG A 131 -14.12 15.87 18.13
C ARG A 131 -13.53 17.28 18.04
N GLY A 132 -13.22 17.78 16.85
CA GLY A 132 -12.62 19.11 16.68
C GLY A 132 -11.17 19.21 17.19
N MET A 133 -10.59 18.10 17.66
CA MET A 133 -9.16 17.94 17.82
C MET A 133 -8.62 17.74 16.42
N MET A 134 -8.17 18.83 15.79
CA MET A 134 -7.82 18.86 14.37
C MET A 134 -7.03 17.60 14.00
N PRO A 135 -7.44 16.84 12.98
CA PRO A 135 -6.48 15.94 12.38
C PRO A 135 -5.37 16.84 11.87
N VAL A 136 -4.10 16.52 12.17
CA VAL A 136 -3.05 16.79 11.20
C VAL A 136 -3.64 16.33 9.89
N THR A 137 -3.94 17.27 9.01
CA THR A 137 -4.65 17.05 7.76
C THR A 137 -3.98 15.89 7.08
N THR A 138 -4.57 14.70 7.19
CA THR A 138 -4.21 13.60 6.31
C THR A 138 -4.52 14.17 4.94
N THR A 139 -3.45 14.43 4.20
CA THR A 139 -3.52 14.79 2.81
C THR A 139 -4.20 13.61 2.13
N ASP A 140 -5.53 13.58 2.13
CA ASP A 140 -6.27 13.01 1.03
C ASP A 140 -5.75 13.79 -0.16
N SER A 141 -4.72 13.23 -0.78
CA SER A 141 -4.31 13.60 -2.11
C SER A 141 -5.39 13.10 -3.05
N GLY A 142 -6.63 13.55 -2.80
CA GLY A 142 -7.80 13.29 -3.58
C GLY A 142 -7.43 13.62 -5.00
N ARG A 143 -7.78 12.71 -5.91
CA ARG A 143 -7.55 12.87 -7.33
C ARG A 143 -7.95 14.29 -7.73
N VAL A 144 -7.00 15.04 -8.27
CA VAL A 144 -7.28 16.39 -8.78
C VAL A 144 -8.26 16.22 -9.93
N VAL A 145 -9.34 17.02 -9.91
CA VAL A 145 -10.37 17.02 -10.96
C VAL A 145 -10.42 18.34 -11.71
N ALA A 146 -9.97 19.44 -11.10
CA ALA A 146 -9.90 20.73 -11.73
C ALA A 146 -8.68 21.53 -11.25
N VAL A 147 -8.14 22.37 -12.12
CA VAL A 147 -7.14 23.38 -11.79
C VAL A 147 -7.67 24.73 -12.27
N VAL A 148 -7.72 25.71 -11.37
CA VAL A 148 -8.22 27.06 -11.65
C VAL A 148 -7.08 28.04 -11.48
N ILE A 149 -6.88 28.91 -12.48
CA ILE A 149 -5.87 29.97 -12.46
C ILE A 149 -6.56 31.32 -12.22
N ASN A 150 -5.99 32.13 -11.34
CA ASN A 150 -6.45 33.48 -11.06
C ASN A 150 -5.30 34.50 -11.23
N PRO A 151 -5.52 35.62 -11.95
CA PRO A 151 -6.67 35.88 -12.84
C PRO A 151 -6.75 34.89 -14.01
N ALA A 152 -7.96 34.57 -14.45
CA ALA A 152 -8.20 33.72 -15.63
C ALA A 152 -7.91 34.45 -16.95
N ALA A 153 -7.98 35.78 -16.95
CA ALA A 153 -7.53 36.62 -18.05
C ALA A 153 -6.97 37.94 -17.52
N ASP A 154 -5.95 38.47 -18.19
CA ASP A 154 -5.38 39.78 -17.87
C ASP A 154 -4.80 40.48 -19.10
N THR A 155 -4.63 41.80 -19.01
CA THR A 155 -3.99 42.62 -20.05
C THR A 155 -2.78 43.35 -19.49
N LEU A 156 -1.62 43.18 -20.12
CA LEU A 156 -0.33 43.72 -19.67
C LEU A 156 0.31 44.56 -20.77
N ALA A 157 0.92 45.69 -20.41
CA ALA A 157 1.81 46.40 -21.32
C ALA A 157 3.16 45.67 -21.43
N VAL A 158 3.87 45.83 -22.56
CA VAL A 158 5.23 45.28 -22.73
C VAL A 158 6.14 45.69 -21.55
N GLY A 159 6.79 44.69 -20.95
CA GLY A 159 7.68 44.84 -19.80
C GLY A 159 6.98 44.88 -18.43
N ALA A 160 5.64 44.80 -18.38
CA ALA A 160 4.92 44.58 -17.13
C ALA A 160 4.97 43.11 -16.69
N GLU A 161 4.73 42.88 -15.40
CA GLU A 161 4.69 41.57 -14.78
C GLU A 161 3.35 41.34 -14.07
N ARG A 162 2.92 40.08 -13.99
CA ARG A 162 1.72 39.66 -13.29
C ARG A 162 1.93 38.35 -12.57
N GLN A 163 1.61 38.33 -11.28
CA GLN A 163 1.55 37.10 -10.52
C GLN A 163 0.22 36.38 -10.79
N LEU A 164 0.31 35.15 -11.30
CA LEU A 164 -0.81 34.22 -11.36
C LEU A 164 -0.77 33.30 -10.14
N THR A 165 -1.94 32.90 -9.65
CA THR A 165 -2.10 31.86 -8.64
C THR A 165 -2.90 30.70 -9.21
N ALA A 166 -2.51 29.47 -8.88
CA ALA A 166 -3.24 28.27 -9.28
C ALA A 166 -3.78 27.56 -8.04
N ALA A 167 -5.02 27.09 -8.12
CA ALA A 167 -5.69 26.28 -7.11
C ALA A 167 -6.14 24.96 -7.75
N ALA A 168 -5.81 23.85 -7.10
CA ALA A 168 -6.26 22.52 -7.51
C ALA A 168 -7.48 22.14 -6.66
N HIS A 169 -8.53 21.64 -7.30
CA HIS A 169 -9.71 21.11 -6.63
C HIS A 169 -9.77 19.59 -6.77
N THR A 170 -10.08 18.92 -5.68
CA THR A 170 -10.24 17.45 -5.63
C THR A 170 -11.70 17.06 -5.84
N SER A 171 -11.93 15.77 -6.11
CA SER A 171 -13.29 15.19 -6.20
C SER A 171 -14.11 15.34 -4.90
N SER A 172 -13.44 15.54 -3.77
CA SER A 172 -14.06 15.82 -2.47
C SER A 172 -14.41 17.30 -2.27
N GLY A 173 -14.15 18.16 -3.26
CA GLY A 173 -14.37 19.61 -3.18
C GLY A 173 -13.31 20.36 -2.37
N ALA A 174 -12.25 19.69 -1.92
CA ALA A 174 -11.17 20.30 -1.16
C ALA A 174 -10.15 21.00 -2.08
N THR A 175 -9.45 22.00 -1.54
CA THR A 175 -8.37 22.73 -2.20
C THR A 175 -7.06 22.45 -1.47
N PRO A 176 -6.24 21.46 -1.89
CA PRO A 176 -5.03 21.11 -1.18
C PRO A 176 -3.98 22.24 -1.31
N SER A 177 -3.42 22.68 -0.18
CA SER A 177 -2.51 23.84 -0.13
C SER A 177 -1.06 23.55 -0.51
N ASN A 178 -0.67 22.28 -0.63
CA ASN A 178 0.71 21.83 -0.88
C ASN A 178 0.91 21.22 -2.28
N ARG A 179 0.17 21.69 -3.29
CA ARG A 179 0.33 21.21 -4.67
C ARG A 179 1.38 22.01 -5.43
N MET A 180 2.31 21.29 -6.04
CA MET A 180 3.18 21.85 -7.06
C MET A 180 2.41 21.98 -8.37
N PHE A 181 2.60 23.12 -9.04
CA PHE A 181 2.09 23.37 -10.37
C PHE A 181 3.25 23.53 -11.34
N THR A 182 3.17 22.85 -12.47
CA THR A 182 4.09 23.08 -13.59
C THR A 182 3.45 24.12 -14.50
N TRP A 183 4.13 25.25 -14.66
CA TRP A 183 3.68 26.36 -15.49
C TRP A 183 4.29 26.28 -16.89
N SER A 184 3.54 26.72 -17.89
CA SER A 184 4.01 26.82 -19.27
C SER A 184 3.31 27.96 -20.00
N SER A 185 3.98 28.53 -21.00
CA SER A 185 3.44 29.53 -21.91
C SER A 185 3.26 28.93 -23.29
N SER A 186 2.20 29.31 -24.01
CA SER A 186 2.03 28.93 -25.41
C SER A 186 3.03 29.64 -26.34
N ASN A 187 3.61 30.78 -25.91
CA ASN A 187 4.63 31.50 -26.64
C ASN A 187 5.47 32.41 -25.71
N ASP A 188 6.65 31.92 -25.29
CA ASP A 188 7.56 32.65 -24.41
C ASP A 188 8.12 33.95 -25.04
N ALA A 189 8.07 34.12 -26.36
CA ALA A 189 8.47 35.37 -27.01
C ALA A 189 7.45 36.50 -26.82
N ILE A 190 6.18 36.17 -26.52
CA ILE A 190 5.11 37.14 -26.22
C ILE A 190 5.04 37.38 -24.71
N ALA A 191 4.94 36.31 -23.92
CA ALA A 191 5.09 36.38 -22.46
C ALA A 191 5.63 35.06 -21.89
N SER A 192 6.56 35.15 -20.95
CA SER A 192 7.14 34.00 -20.26
C SER A 192 6.56 33.85 -18.85
N VAL A 193 6.46 32.62 -18.33
CA VAL A 193 6.01 32.34 -16.96
C VAL A 193 7.06 31.57 -16.17
N THR A 194 7.24 31.92 -14.90
CA THR A 194 8.14 31.20 -13.98
C THR A 194 7.44 30.02 -13.31
N ASN A 195 8.20 29.13 -12.67
CA ASN A 195 7.64 28.05 -11.85
C ASN A 195 6.81 28.52 -10.65
N ALA A 196 6.94 29.80 -10.26
CA ALA A 196 6.12 30.41 -9.22
C ALA A 196 4.83 31.03 -9.76
N GLY A 197 4.57 30.99 -11.08
CA GLY A 197 3.41 31.61 -11.71
C GLY A 197 3.57 33.10 -12.02
N LEU A 198 4.78 33.67 -11.90
CA LEU A 198 5.04 35.05 -12.31
C LEU A 198 5.19 35.14 -13.83
N VAL A 199 4.29 35.87 -14.48
CA VAL A 199 4.28 36.15 -15.92
C VAL A 199 4.96 37.47 -16.21
N ARG A 200 5.79 37.51 -17.26
CA ARG A 200 6.43 38.72 -17.77
C ARG A 200 6.13 38.92 -19.26
N ALA A 201 5.66 40.12 -19.61
CA ALA A 201 5.29 40.47 -20.98
C ALA A 201 6.50 41.00 -21.78
N HIS A 202 6.71 40.47 -22.98
CA HIS A 202 7.87 40.79 -23.84
C HIS A 202 7.49 41.48 -25.15
N ALA A 203 6.42 41.02 -25.81
CA ALA A 203 5.99 41.55 -27.09
C ALA A 203 4.45 41.58 -27.21
N PRO A 204 3.86 42.50 -27.98
CA PRO A 204 2.41 42.54 -28.17
C PRO A 204 1.88 41.24 -28.78
N GLY A 205 0.72 40.79 -28.31
CA GLY A 205 0.11 39.54 -28.76
C GLY A 205 -0.82 38.91 -27.73
N SER A 206 -1.36 37.74 -28.05
CA SER A 206 -2.16 36.95 -27.11
C SER A 206 -1.45 35.64 -26.82
N VAL A 207 -1.39 35.24 -25.56
CA VAL A 207 -0.70 34.03 -25.11
C VAL A 207 -1.52 33.32 -24.03
N VAL A 208 -1.51 32.00 -24.07
CA VAL A 208 -2.17 31.16 -23.07
C VAL A 208 -1.12 30.65 -22.11
N ILE A 209 -1.34 30.90 -20.83
CA ILE A 209 -0.53 30.36 -19.73
C ILE A 209 -1.26 29.17 -19.14
N ALA A 210 -0.58 28.02 -19.03
CA ALA A 210 -1.14 26.79 -18.50
C ALA A 210 -0.45 26.39 -17.19
N ALA A 211 -1.24 25.94 -16.22
CA ALA A 211 -0.77 25.33 -14.98
C ALA A 211 -1.25 23.88 -14.92
N ASN A 212 -0.32 22.94 -14.78
CA ASN A 212 -0.61 21.51 -14.67
C ASN A 212 -0.39 21.04 -13.23
N SER A 213 -1.35 20.27 -12.71
CA SER A 213 -1.16 19.47 -11.50
C SER A 213 -1.72 18.06 -11.71
N SER A 214 -0.87 17.05 -11.58
CA SER A 214 -1.27 15.64 -11.63
C SER A 214 -2.10 15.25 -12.87
N ASN A 215 -1.70 15.74 -14.05
CA ASN A 215 -2.36 15.54 -15.36
C ASN A 215 -3.68 16.30 -15.56
N VAL A 216 -4.01 17.25 -14.68
CA VAL A 216 -5.12 18.19 -14.87
C VAL A 216 -4.54 19.56 -15.17
N VAL A 217 -5.06 20.21 -16.22
CA VAL A 217 -4.58 21.49 -16.73
C VAL A 217 -5.63 22.57 -16.51
N GLY A 218 -5.21 23.69 -15.92
CA GLY A 218 -5.94 24.96 -15.94
C GLY A 218 -5.24 25.95 -16.86
N THR A 219 -5.98 26.91 -17.41
CA THR A 219 -5.44 27.89 -18.37
C THR A 219 -5.87 29.31 -18.03
N ALA A 220 -5.00 30.28 -18.30
CA ALA A 220 -5.27 31.70 -18.24
C ALA A 220 -4.82 32.39 -19.55
N THR A 221 -5.52 33.44 -19.96
CA THR A 221 -5.21 34.18 -21.20
C THR A 221 -4.56 35.52 -20.86
N ILE A 222 -3.40 35.81 -21.43
CA ILE A 222 -2.70 37.09 -21.25
C ILE A 222 -2.68 37.81 -22.60
N HIS A 223 -3.21 39.03 -22.62
CA HIS A 223 -3.10 39.92 -23.76
C HIS A 223 -2.02 40.96 -23.49
N VAL A 224 -1.05 41.07 -24.40
CA VAL A 224 0.04 42.04 -24.29
C VAL A 224 -0.20 43.19 -25.26
N THR A 225 -0.23 44.41 -24.73
CA THR A 225 -0.34 45.65 -25.51
C THR A 225 1.02 46.34 -25.62
N PRO A 226 1.22 47.19 -26.65
CA PRO A 226 2.35 48.11 -26.69
C PRO A 226 2.42 48.99 -25.43
N ARG A 227 3.59 49.58 -25.17
CA ARG A 227 3.76 50.59 -24.11
C ARG A 227 3.14 51.93 -24.50
#